data_AF-A0A1B6FXD6-F1
#
_entry.id   AF-A0A1B6FXD6-F1
#
_cell.length_a   1.000
_cell.length_b   1.000
_cell.length_c   1.000
_cell.angle_alpha   90.00
_cell.angle_beta   90.00
_cell.angle_gamma   90.00
#
_symmetry.space_group_name_H-M   'P 1'
#
loop_
_entity.id
_entity.type
_entity.pdbx_description
1 polymer ?
#
loop_
_entity_poly.entity_id
_entity_poly.type
_entity_poly.pdbx_seq_one_letter_code
_entity_poly.pdbx_strand_id
1 'polypeptide(L)'
;MYNTRGKGGIDTLDNENILQAVIIVDTFSQKLSPFCEHMPSSLIPLVNRPLLEYTLECLFLSGVQETIIFCSSFAEQVRDFIREERWPGLAINIVVSEGCRSLGDAMRDLDTKALIRSDFILLTGNLVSNLQLMPALERHKRIQKADKGAVMTLVFKECGRRWKAPEDDFTVALDSKTSRILLYSKKSRSQGKIDIPMETVLETAEIDLRSDLRDTDVCICSVAIPPLFSDNFDYQTKDDLVRGLLVQEEVVTNSLYCYLLPGKEYAATVTSWAHYQYITHDVIHRWTYPLVPDMFRHDPYLFRRNNIYIQPDISQSQDCKLEEDVVLARGTSVGQNSFITKSVVGRNCRIGNNVTIDNSYIMDNVTIQDGCQVSHSVLGPGVTLCAAASVSDGCLLGIGVVIDAGKHISQLRLQAQPSDDADSSAAIGSKAYLFNSISEDDSDSDSETKEVGTGLRIKNGEDDDDDWDDLSESDEEVTRSLSPLLEDTNLFYNEVVDSL
;
A
#
# COMPACT_ATOMS: atom_id res chain seq x y z
N MET A 1 -1.13 17.56 47.72
CA MET A 1 -1.38 19.02 47.63
C MET A 1 -2.00 19.29 46.28
N TYR A 2 -3.31 19.50 46.28
CA TYR A 2 -4.10 19.91 45.12
C TYR A 2 -3.75 21.36 44.77
N ASN A 3 -3.48 21.63 43.50
CA ASN A 3 -3.38 23.00 43.01
C ASN A 3 -4.44 23.22 41.92
N THR A 4 -5.58 23.75 42.35
CA THR A 4 -6.64 24.31 41.51
C THR A 4 -6.14 25.56 40.80
N ARG A 5 -6.06 25.54 39.47
CA ARG A 5 -5.92 26.75 38.65
C ARG A 5 -7.12 26.89 37.72
N GLY A 6 -7.91 27.94 38.00
CA GLY A 6 -8.55 28.82 37.02
C GLY A 6 -9.52 28.21 36.00
N LYS A 7 -10.82 28.20 36.33
CA LYS A 7 -11.87 28.35 35.33
C LYS A 7 -11.84 29.80 34.82
N GLY A 8 -11.57 29.99 33.53
CA GLY A 8 -11.63 31.28 32.87
C GLY A 8 -11.15 31.25 31.42
N GLY A 9 -12.07 30.93 30.50
CA GLY A 9 -12.08 31.43 29.11
C GLY A 9 -10.90 31.05 28.20
N ILE A 10 -10.73 29.77 27.89
CA ILE A 10 -9.93 29.28 26.75
C ILE A 10 -10.61 27.99 26.27
N ASP A 11 -11.59 28.07 25.37
CA ASP A 11 -12.19 26.86 24.74
C ASP A 11 -12.81 27.12 23.35
N THR A 12 -12.64 28.32 22.77
CA THR A 12 -13.21 28.63 21.45
C THR A 12 -12.18 28.94 20.37
N LEU A 13 -10.90 29.15 20.71
CA LEU A 13 -9.83 29.50 19.76
C LEU A 13 -8.90 28.32 19.41
N ASP A 14 -8.94 27.23 20.17
CA ASP A 14 -8.10 26.04 19.89
C ASP A 14 -8.75 25.05 18.90
N ASN A 15 -10.03 25.25 18.54
CA ASN A 15 -10.75 24.39 17.60
C ASN A 15 -10.41 24.66 16.11
N GLU A 16 -9.71 25.75 15.79
CA GLU A 16 -9.37 26.10 14.39
C GLU A 16 -8.07 25.44 13.89
N ASN A 17 -7.29 24.77 14.74
CA ASN A 17 -6.05 24.08 14.35
C ASN A 17 -6.06 22.58 14.72
N ILE A 18 -7.23 21.95 14.74
CA ILE A 18 -7.31 20.50 14.89
C ILE A 18 -6.84 19.86 13.59
N LEU A 19 -5.77 19.07 13.66
CA LEU A 19 -5.33 18.29 12.53
C LEU A 19 -6.31 17.16 12.28
N GLN A 20 -7.01 17.24 11.14
CA GLN A 20 -7.97 16.25 10.68
C GLN A 20 -7.32 15.32 9.65
N ALA A 21 -7.54 14.02 9.79
CA ALA A 21 -7.22 13.04 8.75
C ALA A 21 -8.49 12.33 8.27
N VAL A 22 -8.56 12.05 6.97
CA VAL A 22 -9.61 11.28 6.34
C VAL A 22 -9.00 9.98 5.84
N ILE A 23 -9.46 8.86 6.38
CA ILE A 23 -9.05 7.52 5.95
C ILE A 23 -10.17 6.92 5.11
N ILE A 24 -9.82 6.43 3.92
CA ILE A 24 -10.74 5.67 3.07
C ILE A 24 -10.37 4.20 3.19
N VAL A 25 -11.26 3.43 3.82
CA VAL A 25 -11.03 2.01 4.14
C VAL A 25 -11.22 1.12 2.92
N ASP A 26 -12.20 1.45 2.07
CA ASP A 26 -12.50 0.64 0.90
C ASP A 26 -11.60 1.05 -0.27
N THR A 27 -10.88 0.09 -0.85
CA THR A 27 -9.97 0.37 -1.98
C THR A 27 -10.66 0.24 -3.34
N PHE A 28 -11.97 -0.02 -3.39
CA PHE A 28 -12.81 -0.11 -4.61
C PHE A 28 -12.21 -0.97 -5.74
N SER A 29 -11.22 -1.81 -5.44
CA SER A 29 -10.41 -2.56 -6.39
C SER A 29 -10.57 -4.06 -6.15
N GLN A 30 -10.78 -4.85 -7.19
CA GLN A 30 -10.93 -6.31 -7.09
C GLN A 30 -9.60 -7.07 -6.97
N LYS A 31 -8.46 -6.37 -6.88
CA LYS A 31 -7.11 -6.99 -6.89
C LYS A 31 -6.83 -7.88 -5.67
N LEU A 32 -7.48 -7.59 -4.56
CA LEU A 32 -7.35 -8.32 -3.30
C LEU A 32 -8.42 -9.42 -3.14
N SER A 33 -9.28 -9.63 -4.14
CA SER A 33 -10.18 -10.78 -4.20
C SER A 33 -9.38 -12.09 -4.25
N PRO A 34 -9.84 -13.19 -3.63
CA PRO A 34 -11.18 -13.44 -3.06
C PRO A 34 -11.36 -13.03 -1.58
N PHE A 35 -10.40 -12.37 -0.95
CA PHE A 35 -10.47 -12.04 0.48
C PHE A 35 -11.46 -10.92 0.80
N CYS A 36 -11.60 -9.97 -0.12
CA CYS A 36 -12.45 -8.78 0.04
C CYS A 36 -13.96 -9.07 0.12
N GLU A 37 -14.41 -10.31 -0.15
CA GLU A 37 -15.83 -10.67 -0.07
C GLU A 37 -16.35 -10.85 1.36
N HIS A 38 -15.46 -11.18 2.30
CA HIS A 38 -15.85 -11.48 3.69
C HIS A 38 -15.30 -10.46 4.70
N MET A 39 -14.28 -9.70 4.31
CA MET A 39 -13.57 -8.76 5.15
C MET A 39 -13.11 -7.55 4.30
N PRO A 40 -13.14 -6.31 4.82
CA PRO A 40 -12.63 -5.16 4.10
C PRO A 40 -11.10 -5.22 3.92
N SER A 41 -10.59 -4.60 2.86
CA SER A 41 -9.16 -4.67 2.52
C SER A 41 -8.24 -4.14 3.63
N SER A 42 -8.65 -3.11 4.37
CA SER A 42 -7.87 -2.59 5.49
C SER A 42 -7.84 -3.48 6.73
N LEU A 43 -8.69 -4.50 6.83
CA LEU A 43 -8.63 -5.46 7.94
C LEU A 43 -7.83 -6.73 7.57
N ILE A 44 -7.33 -6.83 6.34
CA ILE A 44 -6.43 -7.93 5.96
C ILE A 44 -5.20 -7.89 6.89
N PRO A 45 -4.84 -9.02 7.51
CA PRO A 45 -3.72 -9.06 8.45
C PRO A 45 -2.40 -9.00 7.69
N LEU A 46 -1.54 -8.04 8.02
CA LEU A 46 -0.14 -7.93 7.64
C LEU A 46 0.72 -8.20 8.87
N VAL A 47 1.58 -9.23 8.82
CA VAL A 47 2.36 -9.70 9.98
C VAL A 47 1.45 -9.93 11.21
N ASN A 48 0.33 -10.60 10.98
CA ASN A 48 -0.67 -10.99 11.99
C ASN A 48 -1.36 -9.82 12.73
N ARG A 49 -1.40 -8.64 12.11
CA ARG A 49 -2.16 -7.46 12.56
C ARG A 49 -2.89 -6.82 11.39
N PRO A 50 -4.11 -6.28 11.56
CA PRO A 50 -4.82 -5.64 10.47
C PRO A 50 -4.09 -4.39 9.95
N LEU A 51 -4.14 -4.15 8.64
CA LEU A 51 -3.50 -2.99 8.00
C LEU A 51 -3.97 -1.65 8.59
N LEU A 52 -5.24 -1.55 8.98
CA LEU A 52 -5.81 -0.36 9.62
C LEU A 52 -5.11 -0.03 10.95
N GLU A 53 -4.55 -1.00 11.66
CA GLU A 53 -3.79 -0.74 12.88
C GLU A 53 -2.51 0.05 12.58
N TYR A 54 -1.81 -0.28 11.49
CA TYR A 54 -0.58 0.41 11.08
C TYR A 54 -0.87 1.87 10.66
N THR A 55 -1.96 2.10 9.93
CA THR A 55 -2.35 3.47 9.54
C THR A 55 -2.71 4.33 10.76
N LEU A 56 -3.49 3.79 11.69
CA LEU A 56 -3.87 4.48 12.91
C LEU A 56 -2.67 4.76 13.82
N GLU A 57 -1.72 3.83 13.93
CA GLU A 57 -0.48 4.07 14.67
C GLU A 57 0.37 5.18 14.04
N CYS A 58 0.51 5.19 12.72
CA CYS A 58 1.21 6.25 12.00
C CYS A 58 0.58 7.63 12.25
N LEU A 59 -0.76 7.71 12.21
CA LEU A 59 -1.50 8.93 12.52
C LEU A 59 -1.33 9.38 13.97
N PHE A 60 -1.39 8.44 14.91
CA PHE A 60 -1.18 8.70 16.32
C PHE A 60 0.23 9.25 16.58
N LEU A 61 1.27 8.66 15.97
CA LEU A 61 2.65 9.13 16.09
C LEU A 61 2.86 10.51 15.44
N SER A 62 2.13 10.80 14.37
CA SER A 62 2.14 12.10 13.71
C SER A 62 1.43 13.21 14.48
N GLY A 63 0.67 12.88 15.54
CA GLY A 63 -0.04 13.86 16.37
C GLY A 63 -1.36 14.35 15.80
N VAL A 64 -2.00 13.56 14.92
CA VAL A 64 -3.36 13.84 14.43
C VAL A 64 -4.36 13.69 15.58
N GLN A 65 -5.32 14.61 15.68
CA GLN A 65 -6.27 14.69 16.79
C GLN A 65 -7.63 14.11 16.43
N GLU A 66 -8.10 14.34 15.20
CA GLU A 66 -9.38 13.85 14.70
C GLU A 66 -9.17 13.03 13.44
N THR A 67 -9.78 11.85 13.38
CA THR A 67 -9.71 10.97 12.21
C THR A 67 -11.12 10.56 11.80
N ILE A 68 -11.45 10.84 10.54
CA ILE A 68 -12.70 10.46 9.91
C ILE A 68 -12.42 9.21 9.09
N ILE A 69 -13.05 8.11 9.45
CA ILE A 69 -12.92 6.83 8.75
C ILE A 69 -14.14 6.65 7.86
N PHE A 70 -13.91 6.58 6.56
CA PHE A 70 -14.93 6.36 5.57
C PHE A 70 -15.05 4.87 5.25
N CYS A 71 -16.24 4.30 5.45
CA CYS A 71 -16.54 2.91 5.17
C CYS A 71 -17.78 2.80 4.28
N SER A 72 -17.63 2.12 3.14
CA SER A 72 -18.76 1.70 2.29
C SER A 72 -19.20 0.30 2.69
N SER A 73 -18.27 -0.66 2.61
CA SER A 73 -18.50 -2.07 2.93
C SER A 73 -18.18 -2.40 4.39
N PHE A 74 -18.88 -3.40 4.96
CA PHE A 74 -18.60 -4.03 6.27
C PHE A 74 -18.33 -3.06 7.44
N ALA A 75 -19.10 -1.98 7.54
CA ALA A 75 -18.92 -0.95 8.57
C ALA A 75 -19.01 -1.49 10.02
N GLU A 76 -19.79 -2.55 10.25
CA GLU A 76 -19.90 -3.17 11.59
C GLU A 76 -18.56 -3.77 12.05
N GLN A 77 -17.83 -4.47 11.17
CA GLN A 77 -16.53 -5.06 11.51
C GLN A 77 -15.50 -3.99 11.87
N VAL A 78 -15.49 -2.87 11.13
CA VAL A 78 -14.60 -1.73 11.40
C VAL A 78 -14.98 -1.05 12.73
N ARG A 79 -16.29 -0.89 13.00
CA ARG A 79 -16.77 -0.36 14.29
C ARG A 79 -16.37 -1.23 15.47
N ASP A 80 -16.50 -2.55 15.33
CA ASP A 80 -16.14 -3.47 16.40
C ASP A 80 -14.63 -3.48 16.65
N PHE A 81 -13.81 -3.41 15.60
CA PHE A 81 -12.36 -3.24 15.73
C PHE A 81 -11.98 -1.96 16.49
N ILE A 82 -12.66 -0.84 16.22
CA ILE A 82 -12.38 0.45 16.86
C ILE A 82 -12.88 0.50 18.31
N ARG A 83 -13.99 -0.19 18.62
CA ARG A 83 -14.55 -0.30 19.98
C ARG A 83 -13.63 -1.00 20.97
N GLU A 84 -12.65 -1.76 20.51
CA GLU A 84 -11.64 -2.36 21.39
C GLU A 84 -10.71 -1.32 22.07
N GLU A 85 -10.98 -0.01 21.92
CA GLU A 85 -10.34 1.14 22.60
C GLU A 85 -8.81 1.03 22.70
N ARG A 86 -8.14 1.14 21.55
CA ARG A 86 -6.67 1.11 21.48
C ARG A 86 -5.99 2.49 21.50
N TRP A 87 -6.76 3.58 21.34
CA TRP A 87 -6.23 4.93 21.05
C TRP A 87 -6.84 6.04 21.92
N PRO A 88 -6.38 6.24 23.17
CA PRO A 88 -7.00 7.19 24.12
C PRO A 88 -6.78 8.68 23.78
N GLY A 89 -6.15 9.01 22.65
CA GLY A 89 -5.84 10.39 22.23
C GLY A 89 -6.32 10.75 20.82
N LEU A 90 -6.99 9.83 20.11
CA LEU A 90 -7.46 10.03 18.74
C LEU A 90 -9.00 9.99 18.73
N ALA A 91 -9.64 11.08 18.32
CA ALA A 91 -11.09 11.11 18.12
C ALA A 91 -11.43 10.47 16.78
N ILE A 92 -11.98 9.26 16.81
CA ILE A 92 -12.30 8.49 15.60
C ILE A 92 -13.80 8.58 15.30
N ASN A 93 -14.13 9.18 14.16
CA ASN A 93 -15.50 9.33 13.66
C ASN A 93 -15.70 8.43 12.43
N ILE A 94 -16.61 7.46 12.53
CA ILE A 94 -16.88 6.52 11.43
C ILE A 94 -18.06 7.05 10.62
N VAL A 95 -17.82 7.31 9.34
CA VAL A 95 -18.82 7.73 8.37
C VAL A 95 -19.14 6.54 7.47
N VAL A 96 -20.41 6.14 7.47
CA VAL A 96 -20.92 5.10 6.60
C VAL A 96 -21.62 5.75 5.41
N SER A 97 -21.36 5.24 4.20
CA SER A 97 -22.12 5.56 3.01
C SER A 97 -22.43 4.29 2.24
N GLU A 98 -23.70 4.06 1.91
CA GLU A 98 -24.17 2.81 1.30
C GLU A 98 -24.04 2.82 -0.24
N GLY A 99 -23.58 3.93 -0.84
CA GLY A 99 -23.59 4.14 -2.29
C GLY A 99 -22.23 4.37 -2.95
N CYS A 100 -21.12 4.34 -2.20
CA CYS A 100 -19.81 4.70 -2.76
C CYS A 100 -19.21 3.55 -3.56
N ARG A 101 -18.91 3.85 -4.83
CA ARG A 101 -18.22 2.94 -5.76
C ARG A 101 -16.82 3.44 -6.13
N SER A 102 -16.52 4.70 -5.81
CA SER A 102 -15.26 5.35 -6.17
C SER A 102 -14.77 6.28 -5.06
N LEU A 103 -13.49 6.66 -5.14
CA LEU A 103 -12.89 7.69 -4.29
C LEU A 103 -13.61 9.03 -4.44
N GLY A 104 -13.99 9.39 -5.67
CA GLY A 104 -14.72 10.63 -5.95
C GLY A 104 -16.06 10.71 -5.23
N ASP A 105 -16.82 9.61 -5.22
CA ASP A 105 -18.11 9.57 -4.50
C ASP A 105 -17.95 9.74 -2.99
N ALA A 106 -16.91 9.13 -2.42
CA ALA A 106 -16.60 9.30 -1.00
C ALA A 106 -16.29 10.77 -0.64
N MET A 107 -15.60 11.48 -1.54
CA MET A 107 -15.30 12.90 -1.37
C MET A 107 -16.53 13.80 -1.51
N ARG A 108 -17.45 13.49 -2.44
CA ARG A 108 -18.73 14.21 -2.60
C ARG A 108 -19.65 14.06 -1.39
N ASP A 109 -19.71 12.85 -0.85
CA ASP A 109 -20.48 12.59 0.37
C ASP A 109 -19.90 13.31 1.57
N LEU A 110 -18.58 13.43 1.61
CA LEU A 110 -17.87 14.17 2.64
C LEU A 110 -18.13 15.68 2.52
N ASP A 111 -18.18 16.22 1.29
CA ASP A 111 -18.53 17.61 1.00
C ASP A 111 -19.97 17.92 1.45
N THR A 112 -20.91 17.04 1.09
CA THR A 112 -22.33 17.13 1.50
C THR A 112 -22.48 17.16 3.03
N LYS A 113 -21.63 16.43 3.75
CA LYS A 113 -21.64 16.37 5.22
C LYS A 113 -20.89 17.53 5.88
N ALA A 114 -20.13 18.32 5.12
CA ALA A 114 -19.36 19.48 5.57
C ALA A 114 -18.54 19.21 6.85
N LEU A 115 -17.88 18.04 6.91
CA LEU A 115 -17.14 17.59 8.11
C LEU A 115 -15.74 18.21 8.22
N ILE A 116 -15.17 18.64 7.10
CA ILE A 116 -13.81 19.19 7.02
C ILE A 116 -13.82 20.67 7.34
N ARG A 117 -12.97 21.06 8.30
CA ARG A 117 -12.87 22.45 8.79
C ARG A 117 -11.59 23.15 8.36
N SER A 118 -10.50 22.39 8.22
CA SER A 118 -9.16 22.88 7.86
C SER A 118 -8.49 21.98 6.84
N ASP A 119 -7.25 22.31 6.45
CA ASP A 119 -6.39 21.40 5.69
C ASP A 119 -6.38 20.01 6.37
N PHE A 120 -6.54 18.97 5.57
CA PHE A 120 -6.69 17.61 6.04
C PHE A 120 -5.77 16.67 5.28
N ILE A 121 -5.49 15.53 5.90
CA ILE A 121 -4.64 14.50 5.31
C ILE A 121 -5.55 13.40 4.77
N LEU A 122 -5.48 13.14 3.47
CA LEU A 122 -6.19 12.05 2.83
C LEU A 122 -5.27 10.82 2.80
N LEU A 123 -5.76 9.71 3.35
CA LEU A 123 -5.05 8.44 3.44
C LEU A 123 -5.95 7.29 2.98
N THR A 124 -5.32 6.24 2.43
CA THR A 124 -5.96 4.95 2.24
C THR A 124 -5.77 4.09 3.49
N GLY A 125 -6.74 3.23 3.82
CA GLY A 125 -6.71 2.38 5.01
C GLY A 125 -5.65 1.26 4.97
N ASN A 126 -4.91 1.14 3.86
CA ASN A 126 -3.93 0.09 3.60
C ASN A 126 -2.47 0.59 3.64
N LEU A 127 -2.25 1.78 4.20
CA LEU A 127 -0.92 2.39 4.30
C LEU A 127 -0.10 1.79 5.46
N VAL A 128 1.16 1.49 5.19
CA VAL A 128 2.17 1.19 6.21
C VAL A 128 3.28 2.21 6.09
N SER A 129 3.48 2.99 7.13
CA SER A 129 4.38 4.13 7.07
C SER A 129 4.90 4.54 8.45
N ASN A 130 6.15 4.99 8.52
CA ASN A 130 6.72 5.66 9.70
C ASN A 130 6.85 7.18 9.51
N LEU A 131 6.09 7.72 8.56
CA LEU A 131 6.13 9.12 8.15
C LEU A 131 5.82 10.08 9.31
N GLN A 132 6.67 11.08 9.48
CA GLN A 132 6.36 12.25 10.28
C GLN A 132 5.63 13.27 9.41
N LEU A 133 4.32 13.46 9.64
CA LEU A 133 3.50 14.35 8.81
C LEU A 133 3.74 15.85 9.10
N MET A 134 4.35 16.18 10.24
CA MET A 134 4.56 17.57 10.68
C MET A 134 5.40 18.41 9.69
N PRO A 135 6.59 17.97 9.22
CA PRO A 135 7.38 18.74 8.26
C PRO A 135 6.67 18.91 6.91
N ALA A 136 5.95 17.88 6.44
CA ALA A 136 5.21 17.91 5.20
C ALA A 136 4.07 18.95 5.27
N LEU A 137 3.34 18.99 6.39
CA LEU A 137 2.28 19.97 6.63
C LEU A 137 2.83 21.39 6.74
N GLU A 138 3.96 21.60 7.44
CA GLU A 138 4.59 22.92 7.51
C GLU A 138 5.01 23.43 6.13
N ARG A 139 5.54 22.54 5.29
CA ARG A 139 5.87 22.87 3.89
C ARG A 139 4.61 23.24 3.12
N HIS A 140 3.54 22.47 3.25
CA HIS A 140 2.25 22.77 2.61
C HIS A 140 1.72 24.16 3.04
N LYS A 141 1.73 24.47 4.34
CA LYS A 141 1.32 25.79 4.85
C LYS A 141 2.22 26.94 4.37
N ARG A 142 3.51 26.70 4.15
CA ARG A 142 4.41 27.71 3.56
C ARG A 142 4.07 27.94 2.09
N ILE A 143 3.80 26.87 1.35
CA ILE A 143 3.40 26.93 -0.06
C ILE A 143 2.07 27.65 -0.19
N GLN A 144 1.06 27.30 0.61
CA GLN A 144 -0.27 27.94 0.60
C GLN A 144 -0.22 29.44 0.92
N LYS A 145 0.78 29.89 1.70
CA LYS A 145 1.02 31.32 1.97
C LYS A 145 1.65 32.05 0.78
N ALA A 146 2.54 31.37 0.04
CA ALA A 146 3.19 31.92 -1.14
C ALA A 146 2.25 31.92 -2.35
N ASP A 147 1.46 30.85 -2.48
CA ASP A 147 0.54 30.59 -3.56
C ASP A 147 -0.82 30.19 -2.98
N LYS A 148 -1.80 31.10 -3.12
CA LYS A 148 -3.18 30.86 -2.65
C LYS A 148 -3.91 29.82 -3.50
N GLY A 149 -3.36 29.44 -4.65
CA GLY A 149 -3.87 28.40 -5.54
C GLY A 149 -3.41 26.99 -5.18
N ALA A 150 -2.61 26.80 -4.12
CA ALA A 150 -2.12 25.48 -3.74
C ALA A 150 -3.26 24.59 -3.19
N VAL A 151 -3.64 23.58 -3.97
CA VAL A 151 -4.80 22.73 -3.63
C VAL A 151 -4.37 21.45 -2.93
N MET A 152 -3.30 20.80 -3.41
CA MET A 152 -2.88 19.50 -2.90
C MET A 152 -1.36 19.31 -2.97
N THR A 153 -0.81 18.62 -1.97
CA THR A 153 0.56 18.14 -1.95
C THR A 153 0.58 16.61 -1.90
N LEU A 154 1.14 15.99 -2.94
CA LEU A 154 1.32 14.55 -3.04
C LEU A 154 2.64 14.13 -2.41
N VAL A 155 2.61 13.06 -1.61
CA VAL A 155 3.80 12.52 -0.96
C VAL A 155 4.32 11.32 -1.75
N PHE A 156 5.58 11.40 -2.17
CA PHE A 156 6.25 10.32 -2.92
C PHE A 156 7.49 9.82 -2.19
N LYS A 157 7.81 8.54 -2.41
CA LYS A 157 9.03 7.90 -1.90
C LYS A 157 9.94 7.51 -3.05
N GLU A 158 11.22 7.85 -2.99
CA GLU A 158 12.20 7.36 -3.96
C GLU A 158 12.38 5.83 -3.80
N CYS A 159 12.25 5.10 -4.90
CA CYS A 159 12.41 3.64 -4.97
C CYS A 159 13.16 3.22 -6.23
N GLY A 160 14.10 2.29 -6.09
CA GLY A 160 14.75 1.70 -7.27
C GLY A 160 13.74 0.99 -8.18
N ARG A 161 13.96 1.05 -9.50
CA ARG A 161 13.06 0.46 -10.52
C ARG A 161 12.73 -1.03 -10.28
N ARG A 162 13.65 -1.80 -9.68
CA ARG A 162 13.49 -3.25 -9.40
C ARG A 162 12.34 -3.55 -8.43
N TRP A 163 12.02 -2.62 -7.53
CA TRP A 163 11.07 -2.77 -6.43
C TRP A 163 9.67 -2.25 -6.74
N LYS A 164 9.40 -1.83 -7.98
CA LYS A 164 8.07 -1.39 -8.39
C LYS A 164 7.24 -2.56 -8.90
N ALA A 165 5.98 -2.64 -8.49
CA ALA A 165 5.04 -3.46 -9.22
C ALA A 165 4.79 -2.85 -10.61
N PRO A 166 4.45 -3.66 -11.63
CA PRO A 166 4.12 -3.15 -12.96
C PRO A 166 3.01 -2.09 -12.97
N GLU A 167 2.15 -2.09 -11.96
CA GLU A 167 1.00 -1.19 -11.81
C GLU A 167 1.39 0.22 -11.29
N ASP A 168 2.56 0.33 -10.66
CA ASP A 168 3.09 1.56 -10.06
C ASP A 168 4.15 2.22 -10.96
N ASP A 169 4.21 1.83 -12.24
CA ASP A 169 5.06 2.51 -13.22
C ASP A 169 4.36 3.80 -13.69
N PHE A 170 4.57 4.86 -12.94
CA PHE A 170 4.20 6.22 -13.34
C PHE A 170 5.45 7.08 -13.50
N THR A 171 5.31 8.09 -14.35
CA THR A 171 6.33 9.11 -14.58
C THR A 171 5.77 10.46 -14.17
N VAL A 172 6.56 11.19 -13.38
CA VAL A 172 6.22 12.54 -12.92
C VAL A 172 7.24 13.52 -13.48
N ALA A 173 6.75 14.61 -14.05
CA ALA A 173 7.59 15.77 -14.36
C ALA A 173 7.43 16.80 -13.24
N LEU A 174 8.55 17.16 -12.60
CA LEU A 174 8.62 18.10 -11.51
C LEU A 174 9.38 19.36 -11.93
N ASP A 175 8.95 20.53 -11.47
CA ASP A 175 9.81 21.71 -11.46
C ASP A 175 10.86 21.58 -10.35
N SER A 176 12.14 21.71 -10.71
CA SER A 176 13.27 21.51 -9.79
C SER A 176 13.27 22.50 -8.61
N LYS A 177 12.74 23.72 -8.81
CA LYS A 177 12.80 24.79 -7.78
C LYS A 177 11.62 24.80 -6.83
N THR A 178 10.42 24.56 -7.35
CA THR A 178 9.19 24.62 -6.56
C THR A 178 8.69 23.24 -6.13
N SER A 179 9.24 22.17 -6.71
CA SER A 179 8.69 20.81 -6.61
C SER A 179 7.22 20.74 -7.05
N ARG A 180 6.81 21.62 -7.96
CA ARG A 180 5.48 21.60 -8.57
C ARG A 180 5.36 20.44 -9.55
N ILE A 181 4.22 19.78 -9.56
CA ILE A 181 3.92 18.71 -10.52
C ILE A 181 3.38 19.36 -11.79
N LEU A 182 4.03 19.08 -12.92
CA LEU A 182 3.65 19.59 -14.25
C LEU A 182 2.98 18.51 -15.09
N LEU A 183 3.44 17.27 -14.96
CA LEU A 183 2.86 16.12 -15.64
C LEU A 183 2.81 14.94 -14.69
N TYR A 184 1.67 14.27 -14.71
CA TYR A 184 1.48 12.98 -14.07
C TYR A 184 0.94 12.01 -15.12
N SER A 185 1.73 11.01 -15.48
CA SER A 185 1.33 9.99 -16.44
C SER A 185 1.63 8.60 -15.89
N LYS A 186 0.57 7.81 -15.73
CA LYS A 186 0.65 6.40 -15.37
C LYS A 186 0.80 5.59 -16.64
N LYS A 187 1.86 4.79 -16.73
CA LYS A 187 2.07 3.92 -17.90
C LYS A 187 1.22 2.67 -17.77
N SER A 188 0.41 2.42 -18.79
CA SER A 188 0.00 1.04 -19.08
C SER A 188 1.09 0.41 -19.96
N ARG A 189 1.36 -0.89 -19.81
CA ARG A 189 2.42 -1.64 -20.53
C ARG A 189 2.40 -1.43 -22.05
N SER A 190 1.27 -1.03 -22.63
CA SER A 190 1.08 -0.79 -24.07
C SER A 190 1.52 0.59 -24.58
N GLN A 191 1.77 1.57 -23.70
CA GLN A 191 2.15 2.94 -24.09
C GLN A 191 3.60 3.22 -23.74
N GLY A 192 4.51 2.92 -24.69
CA GLY A 192 5.94 3.21 -24.56
C GLY A 192 6.33 4.67 -24.81
N LYS A 193 5.36 5.57 -25.02
CA LYS A 193 5.58 7.00 -25.29
C LYS A 193 4.90 7.85 -24.22
N ILE A 194 5.58 8.92 -23.81
CA ILE A 194 5.04 9.93 -22.91
C ILE A 194 4.94 11.22 -23.71
N ASP A 195 3.72 11.73 -23.85
CA ASP A 195 3.48 13.00 -24.52
C ASP A 195 3.51 14.11 -23.46
N ILE A 196 4.48 15.02 -23.59
CA ILE A 196 4.65 16.17 -22.70
C ILE A 196 4.13 17.40 -23.45
N PRO A 197 3.11 18.11 -22.92
CA PRO A 197 2.62 19.33 -23.55
C PRO A 197 3.72 20.40 -23.59
N MET A 198 3.95 21.00 -24.76
CA MET A 198 5.01 21.98 -24.95
C MET A 198 4.84 23.24 -24.07
N GLU A 199 3.60 23.57 -23.69
CA GLU A 199 3.26 24.70 -22.80
C GLU A 199 3.94 24.57 -21.43
N THR A 200 3.87 23.38 -20.82
CA THR A 200 4.52 23.10 -19.52
C THR A 200 6.05 23.28 -19.58
N VAL A 201 6.65 23.02 -20.74
CA VAL A 201 8.09 23.17 -21.00
C VAL A 201 8.47 24.64 -21.20
N LEU A 202 7.57 25.46 -21.73
CA LEU A 202 7.83 26.88 -21.97
C LEU A 202 7.72 27.72 -20.69
N GLU A 203 6.90 27.31 -19.73
CA GLU A 203 6.71 28.02 -18.46
C GLU A 203 7.86 27.85 -17.47
N THR A 204 8.58 26.72 -17.54
CA THR A 204 9.58 26.34 -16.53
C THR A 204 10.99 26.25 -17.12
N ALA A 205 11.99 26.68 -16.34
CA ALA A 205 13.38 26.73 -16.79
C ALA A 205 14.10 25.37 -16.63
N GLU A 206 13.68 24.54 -15.67
CA GLU A 206 14.31 23.25 -15.33
C GLU A 206 13.22 22.24 -14.94
N ILE A 207 13.16 21.12 -15.66
CA ILE A 207 12.19 20.04 -15.41
C ILE A 207 12.94 18.76 -15.07
N ASP A 208 12.60 18.18 -13.92
CA ASP A 208 13.08 16.87 -13.47
C ASP A 208 12.04 15.81 -13.84
N LEU A 209 12.38 14.94 -14.80
CA LEU A 209 11.55 13.80 -15.17
C LEU A 209 11.96 12.57 -14.35
N ARG A 210 11.08 12.14 -13.45
CA ARG A 210 11.34 11.06 -12.49
C ARG A 210 10.44 9.86 -12.73
N SER A 211 11.06 8.68 -12.77
CA SER A 211 10.41 7.35 -12.93
C SER A 211 10.76 6.38 -11.81
N ASP A 212 11.51 6.85 -10.82
CA ASP A 212 11.98 6.19 -9.61
C ASP A 212 11.01 6.39 -8.42
N LEU A 213 10.05 7.30 -8.53
CA LEU A 213 9.12 7.59 -7.43
C LEU A 213 8.07 6.49 -7.27
N ARG A 214 7.83 6.05 -6.03
CA ARG A 214 6.68 5.23 -5.63
C ARG A 214 5.61 6.14 -5.03
N ASP A 215 4.37 5.87 -5.39
CA ASP A 215 3.21 6.53 -4.83
C ASP A 215 2.92 5.97 -3.44
N THR A 216 2.67 6.86 -2.48
CA THR A 216 2.36 6.48 -1.10
C THR A 216 0.87 6.59 -0.79
N ASP A 217 0.05 7.07 -1.76
CA ASP A 217 -1.35 7.47 -1.59
C ASP A 217 -1.62 8.39 -0.39
N VAL A 218 -0.58 9.06 0.14
CA VAL A 218 -0.71 10.09 1.16
C VAL A 218 -0.79 11.44 0.48
N CYS A 219 -1.91 12.12 0.66
CA CYS A 219 -2.13 13.46 0.12
C CYS A 219 -2.42 14.44 1.26
N ILE A 220 -1.80 15.61 1.22
CA ILE A 220 -2.19 16.74 2.05
C ILE A 220 -3.08 17.63 1.20
N CYS A 221 -4.34 17.76 1.60
CA CYS A 221 -5.39 18.41 0.84
C CYS A 221 -5.87 19.68 1.54
N SER A 222 -6.07 20.73 0.75
CA SER A 222 -6.82 21.91 1.17
C SER A 222 -8.33 21.63 1.18
N VAL A 223 -9.09 22.44 1.92
CA VAL A 223 -10.56 22.40 2.00
C VAL A 223 -11.24 22.61 0.64
N ALA A 224 -10.51 23.09 -0.37
CA ALA A 224 -11.02 23.25 -1.73
C ALA A 224 -11.20 21.92 -2.50
N ILE A 225 -10.59 20.81 -2.06
CA ILE A 225 -10.66 19.54 -2.79
C ILE A 225 -12.07 18.93 -2.85
N PRO A 226 -12.82 18.75 -1.74
CA PRO A 226 -14.14 18.12 -1.81
C PRO A 226 -15.13 18.85 -2.75
N PRO A 227 -15.24 20.19 -2.74
CA PRO A 227 -16.08 20.91 -3.71
C PRO A 227 -15.66 20.69 -5.18
N LEU A 228 -14.36 20.57 -5.47
CA LEU A 228 -13.88 20.27 -6.83
C LEU A 228 -14.35 18.89 -7.33
N PHE A 229 -14.51 17.91 -6.44
CA PHE A 229 -15.11 16.62 -6.77
C PHE A 229 -16.63 16.69 -6.95
N SER A 230 -17.29 17.60 -6.25
CA SER A 230 -18.73 17.86 -6.40
C SER A 230 -19.05 18.57 -7.72
N ASP A 231 -18.22 19.54 -8.12
CA ASP A 231 -18.38 20.29 -9.37
C ASP A 231 -18.05 19.44 -10.60
N ASN A 232 -17.01 18.59 -10.50
CA ASN A 232 -16.58 17.71 -11.59
C ASN A 232 -16.98 16.25 -11.33
N PHE A 233 -18.14 15.85 -11.87
CA PHE A 233 -18.69 14.50 -11.67
C PHE A 233 -17.85 13.38 -12.30
N ASP A 234 -17.00 13.70 -13.27
CA ASP A 234 -16.21 12.71 -14.00
C ASP A 234 -15.01 12.19 -13.21
N TYR A 235 -14.60 12.86 -12.12
CA TYR A 235 -13.46 12.42 -11.31
C TYR A 235 -13.85 11.27 -10.38
N GLN A 236 -13.40 10.05 -10.71
CA GLN A 236 -13.62 8.85 -9.90
C GLN A 236 -12.38 8.45 -9.10
N THR A 237 -11.19 8.56 -9.69
CA THR A 237 -9.93 8.17 -9.05
C THR A 237 -9.03 9.37 -8.72
N LYS A 238 -8.02 9.15 -7.87
CA LYS A 238 -7.00 10.15 -7.56
C LYS A 238 -6.23 10.56 -8.82
N ASP A 239 -5.95 9.60 -9.69
CA ASP A 239 -5.24 9.83 -10.95
C ASP A 239 -6.05 10.72 -11.91
N ASP A 240 -7.38 10.57 -11.93
CA ASP A 240 -8.27 11.41 -12.74
C ASP A 240 -8.33 12.84 -12.21
N LEU A 241 -8.35 13.00 -10.88
CA LEU A 241 -8.26 14.31 -10.25
C LEU A 241 -6.94 15.00 -10.60
N VAL A 242 -5.80 14.32 -10.43
CA VAL A 242 -4.48 14.89 -10.72
C VAL A 242 -4.38 15.29 -12.19
N ARG A 243 -4.81 14.42 -13.11
CA ARG A 243 -4.84 14.73 -14.55
C ARG A 243 -5.78 15.88 -14.87
N GLY A 244 -6.99 15.87 -14.27
CA GLY A 244 -7.99 16.90 -14.46
C GLY A 244 -7.53 18.27 -13.99
N LEU A 245 -6.89 18.35 -12.82
CA LEU A 245 -6.33 19.58 -12.27
C LEU A 245 -5.17 20.13 -13.11
N LEU A 246 -4.32 19.25 -13.65
CA LEU A 246 -3.22 19.67 -14.54
C LEU A 246 -3.75 20.21 -15.89
N VAL A 247 -4.82 19.62 -16.44
CA VAL A 247 -5.44 20.10 -17.68
C VAL A 247 -6.24 21.39 -17.47
N GLN A 248 -6.90 21.54 -16.33
CA GLN A 248 -7.72 22.72 -16.00
C GLN A 248 -6.92 23.89 -15.42
N GLU A 249 -5.60 23.80 -15.37
CA GLU A 249 -4.73 24.82 -14.78
C GLU A 249 -4.92 26.21 -15.41
N GLU A 250 -5.30 26.27 -16.69
CA GLU A 250 -5.59 27.53 -17.40
C GLU A 250 -6.88 28.23 -16.91
N VAL A 251 -7.85 27.48 -16.36
CA VAL A 251 -9.18 27.98 -16.02
C VAL A 251 -9.29 28.28 -14.51
N VAL A 252 -8.63 27.48 -13.68
CA VAL A 252 -8.59 27.66 -12.23
C VAL A 252 -7.12 27.54 -11.82
N THR A 253 -6.57 28.57 -11.17
CA THR A 253 -5.18 28.57 -10.69
C THR A 253 -5.01 27.57 -9.54
N ASN A 254 -5.00 26.28 -9.87
CA ASN A 254 -4.86 25.17 -8.94
C ASN A 254 -3.48 24.56 -9.14
N SER A 255 -2.60 24.71 -8.15
CA SER A 255 -1.25 24.17 -8.21
C SER A 255 -1.12 22.90 -7.36
N LEU A 256 -0.47 21.90 -7.96
CA LEU A 256 -0.14 20.63 -7.32
C LEU A 256 1.34 20.59 -6.98
N TYR A 257 1.64 20.19 -5.75
CA TYR A 257 3.03 20.10 -5.27
C TYR A 257 3.38 18.67 -4.92
N CYS A 258 4.67 18.35 -5.05
CA CYS A 258 5.27 17.10 -4.65
C CYS A 258 6.08 17.31 -3.36
N TYR A 259 5.92 16.40 -2.41
CA TYR A 259 6.80 16.26 -1.26
C TYR A 259 7.52 14.91 -1.34
N LEU A 260 8.83 14.99 -1.49
CA LEU A 260 9.69 13.82 -1.52
C LEU A 260 10.06 13.42 -0.08
N LEU A 261 9.80 12.16 0.27
CA LEU A 261 10.17 11.64 1.58
C LEU A 261 11.69 11.48 1.73
N PRO A 262 12.26 11.87 2.87
CA PRO A 262 13.67 11.63 3.16
C PRO A 262 13.97 10.12 3.20
N GLY A 263 15.22 9.75 2.91
CA GLY A 263 15.67 8.36 2.83
C GLY A 263 15.31 7.50 4.05
N LYS A 264 15.31 8.10 5.25
CA LYS A 264 15.04 7.43 6.54
C LYS A 264 13.57 7.03 6.76
N GLU A 265 12.65 7.67 6.05
CA GLU A 265 11.22 7.40 6.21
C GLU A 265 10.77 6.40 5.13
N TYR A 266 9.90 5.49 5.54
CA TYR A 266 9.26 4.47 4.74
C TYR A 266 7.78 4.75 4.67
N ALA A 267 7.21 4.67 3.47
CA ALA A 267 5.77 4.74 3.24
C ALA A 267 5.44 3.87 2.02
N ALA A 268 4.47 2.98 2.19
CA ALA A 268 3.97 2.13 1.11
C ALA A 268 2.52 1.73 1.36
N THR A 269 1.75 1.56 0.29
CA THR A 269 0.33 1.16 0.36
C THR A 269 0.14 -0.23 -0.21
N VAL A 270 -0.71 -1.03 0.45
CA VAL A 270 -1.08 -2.35 -0.04
C VAL A 270 -2.27 -2.23 -1.00
N THR A 271 -1.98 -2.23 -2.30
CA THR A 271 -3.00 -2.29 -3.37
C THR A 271 -3.07 -3.65 -4.05
N SER A 272 -1.98 -4.41 -4.06
CA SER A 272 -1.85 -5.72 -4.70
C SER A 272 -1.17 -6.74 -3.77
N TRP A 273 -1.34 -8.04 -4.03
CA TRP A 273 -0.67 -9.11 -3.29
C TRP A 273 0.86 -9.08 -3.47
N ALA A 274 1.35 -8.57 -4.61
CA ALA A 274 2.78 -8.29 -4.76
C ALA A 274 3.25 -7.21 -3.77
N HIS A 275 2.48 -6.13 -3.58
CA HIS A 275 2.78 -5.12 -2.55
C HIS A 275 2.72 -5.69 -1.15
N TYR A 276 1.73 -6.52 -0.87
CA TYR A 276 1.62 -7.23 0.39
C TYR A 276 2.89 -8.05 0.70
N GLN A 277 3.45 -8.75 -0.30
CA GLN A 277 4.70 -9.51 -0.17
C GLN A 277 5.88 -8.61 0.22
N TYR A 278 6.13 -7.55 -0.55
CA TYR A 278 7.26 -6.65 -0.30
C TYR A 278 7.15 -5.93 1.04
N ILE A 279 5.98 -5.36 1.32
CA ILE A 279 5.75 -4.60 2.55
C ILE A 279 5.90 -5.54 3.76
N THR A 280 5.49 -6.80 3.64
CA THR A 280 5.73 -7.79 4.70
C THR A 280 7.23 -8.00 4.94
N HIS A 281 8.02 -8.18 3.88
CA HIS A 281 9.47 -8.29 4.03
C HIS A 281 10.08 -7.02 4.63
N ASP A 282 9.67 -5.84 4.18
CA ASP A 282 10.19 -4.56 4.67
C ASP A 282 9.89 -4.37 6.18
N VAL A 283 8.69 -4.77 6.63
CA VAL A 283 8.32 -4.76 8.06
C VAL A 283 9.16 -5.75 8.87
N ILE A 284 9.38 -6.96 8.36
CA ILE A 284 10.21 -8.00 9.02
C ILE A 284 11.67 -7.53 9.14
N HIS A 285 12.20 -6.90 8.09
CA HIS A 285 13.54 -6.30 8.02
C HIS A 285 13.67 -4.99 8.80
N ARG A 286 12.59 -4.52 9.46
CA ARG A 286 12.56 -3.34 10.33
C ARG A 286 12.76 -2.00 9.61
N TRP A 287 12.47 -1.93 8.30
CA TRP A 287 12.51 -0.67 7.56
C TRP A 287 11.43 0.31 8.04
N THR A 288 10.37 -0.20 8.64
CA THR A 288 9.23 0.55 9.18
C THR A 288 9.40 0.98 10.65
N TYR A 289 10.60 0.91 11.22
CA TYR A 289 10.82 1.28 12.62
C TYR A 289 10.27 2.69 12.93
N PRO A 290 9.48 2.90 14.00
CA PRO A 290 9.23 2.00 15.13
C PRO A 290 8.06 1.00 14.97
N LEU A 291 7.34 1.00 13.85
CA LEU A 291 6.19 0.10 13.57
C LEU A 291 6.66 -1.31 13.19
N VAL A 292 7.29 -1.99 14.13
CA VAL A 292 7.80 -3.36 13.99
C VAL A 292 7.13 -4.28 15.00
N PRO A 293 6.93 -5.58 14.69
CA PRO A 293 6.15 -6.51 15.52
C PRO A 293 6.53 -6.56 17.01
N ASP A 294 7.79 -6.29 17.34
CA ASP A 294 8.36 -6.27 18.70
C ASP A 294 7.94 -5.03 19.52
N MET A 295 7.78 -3.87 18.86
CA MET A 295 7.59 -2.57 19.52
C MET A 295 6.13 -2.20 19.78
N PHE A 296 5.19 -2.96 19.23
CA PHE A 296 3.76 -2.73 19.44
C PHE A 296 3.37 -2.89 20.91
N ARG A 297 2.43 -2.06 21.38
CA ARG A 297 2.00 -2.03 22.79
C ARG A 297 1.28 -3.30 23.25
N HIS A 298 0.64 -4.00 22.31
CA HIS A 298 -0.19 -5.19 22.57
C HIS A 298 0.38 -6.39 21.84
N ASP A 299 0.37 -7.58 22.46
CA ASP A 299 0.87 -8.84 21.90
C ASP A 299 2.33 -8.76 21.36
N PRO A 300 3.33 -8.45 22.20
CA PRO A 300 4.71 -8.27 21.75
C PRO A 300 5.30 -9.58 21.21
N TYR A 301 6.06 -9.47 20.13
CA TYR A 301 6.85 -10.56 19.58
C TYR A 301 8.26 -10.55 20.15
N LEU A 302 8.77 -11.71 20.55
CA LEU A 302 10.18 -11.87 20.91
C LEU A 302 11.03 -11.91 19.64
N PHE A 303 11.94 -10.96 19.49
CA PHE A 303 12.90 -10.92 18.40
C PHE A 303 14.10 -11.83 18.65
N ARG A 304 14.45 -12.66 17.66
CA ARG A 304 15.66 -13.50 17.63
C ARG A 304 16.51 -13.14 16.40
N ARG A 305 17.73 -13.70 16.34
CA ARG A 305 18.62 -13.58 15.17
C ARG A 305 17.92 -14.11 13.91
N ASN A 306 18.33 -13.62 12.74
CA ASN A 306 17.74 -13.91 11.42
C ASN A 306 16.30 -13.42 11.25
N ASN A 307 15.93 -12.30 11.88
CA ASN A 307 14.60 -11.69 11.81
C ASN A 307 13.46 -12.66 12.18
N ILE A 308 13.71 -13.52 13.15
CA ILE A 308 12.70 -14.47 13.64
C ILE A 308 11.89 -13.79 14.76
N TYR A 309 10.58 -13.71 14.58
CA TYR A 309 9.64 -13.13 15.53
C TYR A 309 8.74 -14.23 16.12
N ILE A 310 8.74 -14.39 17.44
CA ILE A 310 8.00 -15.48 18.11
C ILE A 310 7.17 -14.90 19.25
N GLN A 311 5.86 -15.13 19.23
CA GLN A 311 4.99 -14.77 20.36
C GLN A 311 5.08 -15.79 21.51
N PRO A 312 4.71 -15.39 22.74
CA PRO A 312 4.52 -16.36 23.83
C PRO A 312 3.37 -17.33 23.49
N ASP A 313 3.38 -18.52 24.11
CA ASP A 313 2.37 -19.59 23.93
C ASP A 313 2.43 -20.36 22.60
N ILE A 314 3.64 -20.68 22.13
CA ILE A 314 3.88 -21.51 20.95
C ILE A 314 4.41 -22.88 21.38
N SER A 315 3.84 -23.95 20.82
CA SER A 315 4.33 -25.32 21.00
C SER A 315 5.17 -25.73 19.79
N GLN A 316 6.49 -25.57 19.90
CA GLN A 316 7.45 -25.93 18.87
C GLN A 316 8.14 -27.26 19.21
N SER A 317 8.24 -28.18 18.24
CA SER A 317 9.03 -29.41 18.36
C SER A 317 10.55 -29.12 18.29
N GLN A 318 11.39 -29.96 18.90
CA GLN A 318 12.84 -29.75 18.96
C GLN A 318 13.54 -29.86 17.60
N ASP A 319 12.98 -30.67 16.69
CA ASP A 319 13.57 -30.94 15.36
C ASP A 319 13.10 -29.94 14.29
N CYS A 320 12.26 -28.98 14.65
CA CYS A 320 11.79 -27.95 13.73
C CYS A 320 12.90 -26.94 13.42
N LYS A 321 13.12 -26.69 12.12
CA LYS A 321 14.10 -25.72 11.63
C LYS A 321 13.38 -24.46 11.16
N LEU A 322 13.70 -23.36 11.84
CA LEU A 322 13.30 -21.99 11.44
C LEU A 322 14.58 -21.30 10.96
N GLU A 323 14.64 -20.84 9.71
CA GLU A 323 15.85 -20.21 9.18
C GLU A 323 15.83 -18.68 9.28
N GLU A 324 15.28 -18.00 8.27
CA GLU A 324 15.28 -16.54 8.15
C GLU A 324 13.88 -15.99 7.87
N ASP A 325 13.63 -14.77 8.36
CA ASP A 325 12.41 -13.98 8.13
C ASP A 325 11.12 -14.74 8.47
N VAL A 326 11.10 -15.40 9.64
CA VAL A 326 9.94 -16.18 10.10
C VAL A 326 9.19 -15.44 11.21
N VAL A 327 7.87 -15.33 11.07
CA VAL A 327 6.99 -14.80 12.11
C VAL A 327 6.03 -15.87 12.57
N LEU A 328 6.00 -16.18 13.87
CA LEU A 328 5.08 -17.13 14.48
C LEU A 328 4.20 -16.43 15.53
N ALA A 329 2.89 -16.44 15.32
CA ALA A 329 1.93 -15.94 16.29
C ALA A 329 1.58 -16.95 17.39
N ARG A 330 0.92 -16.46 18.45
CA ARG A 330 0.49 -17.22 19.62
C ARG A 330 -0.48 -18.35 19.28
N GLY A 331 -0.46 -19.40 20.10
CA GLY A 331 -1.37 -20.55 19.98
C GLY A 331 -1.04 -21.48 18.82
N THR A 332 0.06 -21.24 18.11
CA THR A 332 0.48 -22.06 16.97
C THR A 332 1.29 -23.26 17.43
N SER A 333 1.00 -24.41 16.82
CA SER A 333 1.72 -25.67 17.05
C SER A 333 2.49 -26.11 15.82
N VAL A 334 3.78 -26.41 15.96
CA VAL A 334 4.64 -26.87 14.85
C VAL A 334 5.15 -28.28 15.11
N GLY A 335 4.82 -29.20 14.20
CA GLY A 335 5.23 -30.61 14.24
C GLY A 335 6.72 -30.85 14.02
N GLN A 336 7.11 -32.12 14.05
CA GLN A 336 8.51 -32.59 13.91
C GLN A 336 8.99 -32.49 12.46
N ASN A 337 10.30 -32.26 12.27
CA ASN A 337 10.97 -32.18 10.96
C ASN A 337 10.34 -31.16 9.99
N SER A 338 9.65 -30.15 10.50
CA SER A 338 9.08 -29.10 9.68
C SER A 338 10.07 -27.96 9.46
N PHE A 339 10.05 -27.42 8.25
CA PHE A 339 10.97 -26.40 7.76
C PHE A 339 10.18 -25.16 7.34
N ILE A 340 10.54 -24.00 7.91
CA ILE A 340 9.85 -22.73 7.66
C ILE A 340 10.88 -21.64 7.32
N THR A 341 10.69 -21.00 6.17
CA THR A 341 11.53 -19.94 5.63
C THR A 341 10.70 -18.79 5.07
N LYS A 342 11.10 -17.54 5.33
CA LYS A 342 10.52 -16.31 4.74
C LYS A 342 8.99 -16.22 4.84
N SER A 343 8.43 -16.75 5.92
CA SER A 343 7.00 -17.01 6.02
C SER A 343 6.42 -16.43 7.29
N VAL A 344 5.18 -15.95 7.18
CA VAL A 344 4.39 -15.43 8.30
C VAL A 344 3.30 -16.42 8.63
N VAL A 345 3.23 -16.83 9.91
CA VAL A 345 2.22 -17.74 10.43
C VAL A 345 1.32 -17.03 11.44
N GLY A 346 0.03 -17.07 11.14
CA GLY A 346 -1.07 -16.52 11.93
C GLY A 346 -1.31 -17.24 13.26
N ARG A 347 -2.31 -16.74 13.97
CA ARG A 347 -2.70 -17.19 15.31
C ARG A 347 -3.41 -18.54 15.26
N ASN A 348 -3.20 -19.36 16.28
CA ASN A 348 -3.87 -20.67 16.44
C ASN A 348 -3.70 -21.63 15.24
N CYS A 349 -2.56 -21.56 14.55
CA CYS A 349 -2.30 -22.44 13.43
C CYS A 349 -1.82 -23.82 13.89
N ARG A 350 -2.20 -24.88 13.17
CA ARG A 350 -1.76 -26.25 13.44
C ARG A 350 -0.93 -26.75 12.26
N ILE A 351 0.38 -26.81 12.42
CA ILE A 351 1.31 -27.32 11.42
C ILE A 351 1.73 -28.74 11.81
N GLY A 352 1.50 -29.69 10.91
CA GLY A 352 1.84 -31.11 11.06
C GLY A 352 3.34 -31.39 10.96
N ASN A 353 3.66 -32.67 10.82
CA ASN A 353 5.02 -33.20 10.72
C ASN A 353 5.50 -33.27 9.26
N ASN A 354 6.80 -33.11 9.05
CA ASN A 354 7.45 -33.11 7.74
C ASN A 354 6.83 -32.10 6.77
N VAL A 355 6.50 -30.90 7.26
CA VAL A 355 5.92 -29.82 6.45
C VAL A 355 7.01 -28.86 6.01
N THR A 356 7.01 -28.47 4.73
CA THR A 356 7.90 -27.45 4.18
C THR A 356 7.10 -26.22 3.81
N ILE A 357 7.46 -25.06 4.37
CA ILE A 357 6.81 -23.78 4.12
C ILE A 357 7.89 -22.78 3.68
N ASP A 358 7.75 -22.25 2.48
CA ASP A 358 8.70 -21.29 1.91
C ASP A 358 7.98 -20.08 1.30
N ASN A 359 8.39 -18.88 1.71
CA ASN A 359 7.91 -17.61 1.16
C ASN A 359 6.38 -17.49 1.13
N SER A 360 5.71 -17.93 2.20
CA SER A 360 4.26 -18.09 2.27
C SER A 360 3.64 -17.32 3.43
N TYR A 361 2.40 -16.86 3.21
CA TYR A 361 1.64 -16.07 4.17
C TYR A 361 0.44 -16.86 4.65
N ILE A 362 0.46 -17.27 5.91
CA ILE A 362 -0.54 -18.14 6.51
C ILE A 362 -1.32 -17.30 7.52
N MET A 363 -2.62 -17.13 7.29
CA MET A 363 -3.49 -16.36 8.19
C MET A 363 -3.97 -17.20 9.38
N ASP A 364 -4.91 -16.66 10.16
CA ASP A 364 -5.34 -17.25 11.43
C ASP A 364 -6.15 -18.55 11.27
N ASN A 365 -6.01 -19.43 12.26
CA ASN A 365 -6.74 -20.71 12.38
C ASN A 365 -6.54 -21.68 11.20
N VAL A 366 -5.38 -21.63 10.54
CA VAL A 366 -5.06 -22.55 9.44
C VAL A 366 -4.55 -23.89 9.98
N THR A 367 -5.01 -24.98 9.38
CA THR A 367 -4.55 -26.34 9.70
C THR A 367 -3.82 -26.94 8.49
N ILE A 368 -2.54 -27.24 8.66
CA ILE A 368 -1.69 -27.91 7.68
C ILE A 368 -1.36 -29.31 8.21
N GLN A 369 -1.83 -30.34 7.53
CA GLN A 369 -1.56 -31.74 7.91
C GLN A 369 -0.14 -32.20 7.52
N ASP A 370 0.17 -33.45 7.84
CA ASP A 370 1.49 -34.04 7.66
C ASP A 370 1.90 -34.16 6.18
N GLY A 371 3.17 -33.91 5.89
CA GLY A 371 3.77 -34.08 4.56
C GLY A 371 3.37 -33.01 3.53
N CYS A 372 2.75 -31.91 3.95
CA CYS A 372 2.37 -30.83 3.06
C CYS A 372 3.55 -29.96 2.63
N GLN A 373 3.47 -29.42 1.42
CA GLN A 373 4.45 -28.47 0.89
C GLN A 373 3.73 -27.19 0.46
N VAL A 374 4.17 -26.05 0.98
CA VAL A 374 3.58 -24.74 0.68
C VAL A 374 4.71 -23.82 0.26
N SER A 375 4.65 -23.31 -0.97
CA SER A 375 5.64 -22.39 -1.50
C SER A 375 4.96 -21.21 -2.17
N HIS A 376 5.44 -19.98 -1.91
CA HIS A 376 4.95 -18.75 -2.57
C HIS A 376 3.43 -18.66 -2.60
N SER A 377 2.75 -18.83 -1.47
CA SER A 377 1.28 -18.91 -1.43
C SER A 377 0.69 -18.17 -0.24
N VAL A 378 -0.53 -17.63 -0.42
CA VAL A 378 -1.33 -17.00 0.64
C VAL A 378 -2.46 -17.95 1.05
N LEU A 379 -2.48 -18.35 2.32
CA LEU A 379 -3.52 -19.18 2.90
C LEU A 379 -4.43 -18.32 3.78
N GLY A 380 -5.71 -18.21 3.41
CA GLY A 380 -6.68 -17.44 4.17
C GLY A 380 -7.13 -18.08 5.48
N PRO A 381 -7.92 -17.36 6.28
CA PRO A 381 -8.31 -17.81 7.60
C PRO A 381 -9.15 -19.09 7.53
N GLY A 382 -8.88 -20.03 8.44
CA GLY A 382 -9.64 -21.29 8.52
C GLY A 382 -9.39 -22.28 7.37
N VAL A 383 -8.37 -22.06 6.53
CA VAL A 383 -7.99 -23.01 5.49
C VAL A 383 -7.49 -24.32 6.11
N THR A 384 -7.84 -25.44 5.49
CA THR A 384 -7.35 -26.77 5.88
C THR A 384 -6.68 -27.48 4.70
N LEU A 385 -5.38 -27.76 4.84
CA LEU A 385 -4.62 -28.59 3.91
C LEU A 385 -4.57 -30.02 4.44
N CYS A 386 -5.14 -30.96 3.68
CA CYS A 386 -5.06 -32.38 4.01
C CYS A 386 -3.66 -32.96 3.72
N ALA A 387 -3.39 -34.14 4.28
CA ALA A 387 -2.08 -34.78 4.22
C ALA A 387 -1.55 -34.92 2.78
N ALA A 388 -0.25 -34.69 2.61
CA ALA A 388 0.47 -34.73 1.33
C ALA A 388 -0.07 -33.78 0.23
N ALA A 389 -0.78 -32.71 0.59
CA ALA A 389 -1.15 -31.66 -0.37
C ALA A 389 0.07 -30.76 -0.68
N SER A 390 0.18 -30.32 -1.94
CA SER A 390 1.17 -29.31 -2.33
C SER A 390 0.50 -28.07 -2.91
N VAL A 391 0.95 -26.90 -2.48
CA VAL A 391 0.48 -25.60 -2.95
C VAL A 391 1.71 -24.81 -3.39
N SER A 392 1.79 -24.47 -4.68
CA SER A 392 2.92 -23.76 -5.27
C SER A 392 2.49 -22.57 -6.14
N ASP A 393 3.47 -21.77 -6.56
CA ASP A 393 3.32 -20.79 -7.65
C ASP A 393 2.25 -19.71 -7.45
N GLY A 394 2.30 -18.96 -6.35
CA GLY A 394 1.47 -17.76 -6.19
C GLY A 394 0.00 -18.03 -5.89
N CYS A 395 -0.34 -19.22 -5.36
CA CYS A 395 -1.72 -19.57 -5.06
C CYS A 395 -2.32 -18.67 -3.96
N LEU A 396 -3.59 -18.29 -4.17
CA LEU A 396 -4.38 -17.53 -3.20
C LEU A 396 -5.57 -18.38 -2.77
N LEU A 397 -5.55 -18.84 -1.52
CA LEU A 397 -6.65 -19.61 -0.95
C LEU A 397 -7.52 -18.70 -0.08
N GLY A 398 -8.79 -18.53 -0.47
CA GLY A 398 -9.78 -17.79 0.28
C GLY A 398 -10.14 -18.44 1.61
N ILE A 399 -11.04 -17.77 2.34
CA ILE A 399 -11.44 -18.15 3.69
C ILE A 399 -12.12 -19.51 3.71
N GLY A 400 -11.68 -20.42 4.59
CA GLY A 400 -12.33 -21.72 4.81
C GLY A 400 -12.17 -22.75 3.68
N VAL A 401 -11.25 -22.54 2.75
CA VAL A 401 -10.97 -23.49 1.67
C VAL A 401 -10.36 -24.78 2.23
N VAL A 402 -10.84 -25.93 1.73
CA VAL A 402 -10.31 -27.25 2.10
C VAL A 402 -9.73 -27.93 0.86
N ILE A 403 -8.45 -28.27 0.94
CA ILE A 403 -7.73 -29.01 -0.10
C ILE A 403 -7.63 -30.46 0.34
N ASP A 404 -8.11 -31.37 -0.51
CA ASP A 404 -8.09 -32.81 -0.21
C ASP A 404 -6.67 -33.40 -0.32
N ALA A 405 -6.48 -34.58 0.26
CA ALA A 405 -5.17 -35.21 0.38
C ALA A 405 -4.54 -35.55 -0.98
N GLY A 406 -3.23 -35.33 -1.11
CA GLY A 406 -2.45 -35.69 -2.31
C GLY A 406 -2.70 -34.81 -3.54
N LYS A 407 -3.37 -33.67 -3.40
CA LYS A 407 -3.63 -32.74 -4.51
C LYS A 407 -2.50 -31.72 -4.65
N HIS A 408 -2.12 -31.45 -5.89
CA HIS A 408 -1.13 -30.46 -6.27
C HIS A 408 -1.84 -29.27 -6.93
N ILE A 409 -1.61 -28.06 -6.41
CA ILE A 409 -2.27 -26.84 -6.87
C ILE A 409 -1.20 -25.80 -7.18
N SER A 410 -1.26 -25.20 -8.37
CA SER A 410 -0.33 -24.18 -8.86
C SER A 410 -1.06 -23.04 -9.57
N GLN A 411 -0.69 -21.79 -9.27
CA GLN A 411 -1.21 -20.56 -9.89
C GLN A 411 -2.74 -20.36 -9.82
N LEU A 412 -3.42 -20.92 -8.80
CA LEU A 412 -4.88 -20.81 -8.68
C LEU A 412 -5.32 -19.82 -7.61
N ARG A 413 -6.43 -19.12 -7.89
CA ARG A 413 -7.24 -18.41 -6.90
C ARG A 413 -8.43 -19.29 -6.53
N LEU A 414 -8.53 -19.68 -5.27
CA LEU A 414 -9.57 -20.59 -4.78
C LEU A 414 -10.46 -19.92 -3.75
N GLN A 415 -11.75 -20.22 -3.80
CA GLN A 415 -12.76 -19.77 -2.85
C GLN A 415 -13.55 -20.95 -2.28
N ALA A 416 -14.05 -20.81 -1.04
CA ALA A 416 -14.82 -21.86 -0.37
C ALA A 416 -16.28 -21.93 -0.82
N GLN A 417 -16.84 -20.83 -1.32
CA GLN A 417 -18.18 -20.75 -1.89
C GLN A 417 -18.09 -20.64 -3.42
N PRO A 418 -18.99 -21.28 -4.18
CA PRO A 418 -19.07 -21.09 -5.61
C PRO A 418 -19.57 -19.67 -5.91
N SER A 419 -18.93 -18.97 -6.86
CA SER A 419 -19.53 -17.78 -7.44
C SER A 419 -20.78 -18.16 -8.24
N ASP A 420 -21.76 -17.26 -8.32
CA ASP A 420 -23.06 -17.50 -8.98
C ASP A 420 -22.93 -17.91 -10.48
N ASP A 421 -21.76 -17.66 -11.09
CA ASP A 421 -21.44 -17.96 -12.50
C ASP A 421 -20.48 -19.15 -12.70
N ALA A 422 -20.06 -19.85 -11.63
CA ALA A 422 -19.12 -20.96 -11.77
C ALA A 422 -19.83 -22.30 -12.06
N ASP A 423 -19.55 -22.86 -13.24
CA ASP A 423 -19.88 -24.25 -13.56
C ASP A 423 -19.43 -25.18 -12.41
N SER A 424 -20.40 -25.90 -11.84
CA SER A 424 -20.26 -26.90 -10.78
C SER A 424 -19.25 -28.04 -11.05
N SER A 425 -18.48 -27.98 -12.13
CA SER A 425 -17.48 -28.96 -12.57
C SER A 425 -16.02 -28.59 -12.26
N ALA A 426 -15.72 -27.39 -11.74
CA ALA A 426 -14.35 -26.98 -11.37
C ALA A 426 -14.04 -27.09 -9.86
N ALA A 427 -14.54 -28.15 -9.20
CA ALA A 427 -14.23 -28.42 -7.80
C ALA A 427 -12.88 -29.14 -7.67
N ILE A 428 -11.84 -28.42 -7.24
CA ILE A 428 -10.52 -29.00 -6.97
C ILE A 428 -10.50 -29.67 -5.60
N GLY A 429 -11.51 -29.45 -4.76
CA GLY A 429 -11.68 -30.13 -3.47
C GLY A 429 -13.13 -30.11 -2.96
N SER A 430 -13.37 -30.70 -1.79
CA SER A 430 -14.69 -30.73 -1.14
C SER A 430 -15.28 -29.33 -0.84
N LYS A 431 -14.42 -28.30 -0.72
CA LYS A 431 -14.76 -26.87 -0.57
C LYS A 431 -13.73 -25.96 -1.23
N ALA A 432 -13.39 -26.23 -2.49
CA ALA A 432 -12.44 -25.42 -3.25
C ALA A 432 -12.93 -25.21 -4.68
N TYR A 433 -13.44 -24.01 -4.95
CA TYR A 433 -13.93 -23.56 -6.25
C TYR A 433 -12.94 -22.57 -6.85
N LEU A 434 -12.76 -22.61 -8.17
CA LEU A 434 -11.91 -21.67 -8.90
C LEU A 434 -12.59 -20.30 -8.95
N PHE A 435 -11.90 -19.26 -8.48
CA PHE A 435 -12.36 -17.89 -8.65
C PHE A 435 -11.96 -17.42 -10.05
N ASN A 436 -12.93 -17.36 -10.96
CA ASN A 436 -12.76 -16.78 -12.28
C ASN A 436 -13.30 -15.36 -12.24
N SER A 437 -12.44 -14.34 -12.16
CA SER A 437 -12.86 -12.96 -12.37
C SER A 437 -13.06 -12.74 -13.87
N ILE A 438 -14.20 -13.14 -14.41
CA ILE A 438 -14.72 -12.57 -15.66
C ILE A 438 -15.79 -11.57 -15.22
N SER A 439 -15.45 -10.30 -15.22
CA SER A 439 -16.43 -9.24 -15.40
C SER A 439 -16.15 -8.62 -16.76
N GLU A 440 -16.90 -9.10 -17.76
CA GLU A 440 -17.09 -8.42 -19.05
C GLU A 440 -17.76 -7.06 -18.77
N ASP A 441 -17.00 -6.00 -18.56
CA ASP A 441 -17.51 -4.62 -18.63
C ASP A 441 -16.44 -3.58 -19.04
N ASP A 442 -15.25 -4.01 -19.48
CA ASP A 442 -14.33 -3.16 -20.24
C ASP A 442 -14.64 -3.29 -21.73
N SER A 443 -15.74 -2.68 -22.16
CA SER A 443 -15.92 -2.36 -23.57
C SER A 443 -14.96 -1.23 -23.95
N ASP A 444 -13.69 -1.57 -24.19
CA ASP A 444 -12.89 -1.06 -25.32
C ASP A 444 -11.48 -1.66 -25.33
N SER A 445 -11.13 -2.27 -26.48
CA SER A 445 -9.78 -2.50 -27.00
C SER A 445 -8.97 -3.74 -26.54
N ASP A 446 -9.27 -4.87 -27.18
CA ASP A 446 -8.34 -5.81 -27.84
C ASP A 446 -6.91 -5.97 -27.29
N SER A 447 -6.73 -7.04 -26.51
CA SER A 447 -5.63 -8.04 -26.53
C SER A 447 -5.32 -8.55 -25.12
N GLU A 448 -6.28 -9.29 -24.56
CA GLU A 448 -6.12 -10.01 -23.30
C GLU A 448 -5.09 -11.14 -23.46
N THR A 449 -3.83 -10.87 -23.10
CA THR A 449 -3.04 -11.91 -22.45
C THR A 449 -3.72 -12.19 -21.12
N LYS A 450 -4.49 -13.28 -21.06
CA LYS A 450 -5.07 -13.85 -19.84
C LYS A 450 -4.07 -13.76 -18.68
N GLU A 451 -4.21 -12.78 -17.80
CA GLU A 451 -3.43 -12.70 -16.56
C GLU A 451 -4.00 -13.70 -15.55
N VAL A 452 -3.84 -14.99 -15.87
CA VAL A 452 -4.05 -16.08 -14.91
C VAL A 452 -2.79 -16.14 -14.06
N GLY A 453 -2.90 -15.61 -12.83
CA GLY A 453 -1.97 -15.91 -11.74
C GLY A 453 -0.71 -15.05 -11.68
N THR A 454 -0.76 -13.98 -10.89
CA THR A 454 0.46 -13.33 -10.37
C THR A 454 0.28 -12.89 -8.91
N GLY A 455 -0.41 -13.72 -8.10
CA GLY A 455 -0.65 -13.41 -6.68
C GLY A 455 0.62 -12.95 -5.96
N LEU A 456 1.68 -13.75 -6.00
CA LEU A 456 2.99 -13.40 -5.44
C LEU A 456 4.03 -13.35 -6.55
N ARG A 457 5.04 -12.47 -6.43
CA ARG A 457 6.12 -12.41 -7.42
C ARG A 457 7.04 -13.60 -7.20
N ILE A 458 7.06 -14.49 -8.18
CA ILE A 458 8.01 -15.60 -8.24
C ILE A 458 9.28 -15.01 -8.88
N LYS A 459 10.42 -15.13 -8.19
CA LYS A 459 11.73 -14.88 -8.81
C LYS A 459 11.97 -16.03 -9.81
N ASN A 460 11.59 -15.84 -11.07
CA ASN A 460 12.01 -16.77 -12.11
C ASN A 460 13.50 -16.53 -12.37
N GLY A 461 14.32 -17.50 -11.98
CA GLY A 461 15.77 -17.42 -11.92
C GLY A 461 16.51 -17.49 -13.26
N GLU A 462 16.11 -16.70 -14.26
CA GLU A 462 16.89 -16.60 -15.52
C GLU A 462 17.37 -15.18 -15.89
N ASP A 463 17.10 -14.13 -15.11
CA ASP A 463 17.69 -12.79 -15.37
C ASP A 463 18.02 -11.98 -14.09
N ASP A 464 18.15 -12.62 -12.92
CA ASP A 464 18.23 -11.93 -11.61
C ASP A 464 19.56 -12.11 -10.85
N ASP A 465 20.65 -12.45 -11.56
CA ASP A 465 22.01 -12.39 -11.04
C ASP A 465 22.57 -10.96 -11.22
N ASP A 466 22.17 -10.04 -10.34
CA ASP A 466 22.91 -8.79 -10.11
C ASP A 466 22.74 -8.37 -8.64
N ASP A 467 23.88 -7.97 -8.09
CA ASP A 467 24.34 -8.02 -6.70
C ASP A 467 23.41 -7.43 -5.62
N TRP A 468 23.52 -8.08 -4.45
CA TRP A 468 23.14 -7.52 -3.15
C TRP A 468 24.20 -6.50 -2.72
N ASP A 469 24.06 -5.25 -3.15
CA ASP A 469 24.89 -4.19 -2.58
C ASP A 469 24.33 -3.72 -1.23
N ASP A 470 25.10 -4.11 -0.22
CA ASP A 470 25.14 -3.65 1.15
C ASP A 470 25.14 -2.11 1.21
N LEU A 471 24.06 -1.51 1.72
CA LEU A 471 24.05 -0.10 2.10
C LEU A 471 24.91 0.08 3.38
N SER A 472 26.22 -0.01 3.20
CA SER A 472 27.18 0.49 4.16
C SER A 472 27.39 1.98 3.92
N GLU A 473 27.16 2.78 4.96
CA GLU A 473 27.49 4.20 5.00
C GLU A 473 28.98 4.39 4.68
N SER A 474 29.28 5.05 3.56
CA SER A 474 30.58 5.68 3.34
C SER A 474 30.37 7.11 2.87
N ASP A 475 30.60 8.05 3.79
CA ASP A 475 30.94 9.43 3.50
C ASP A 475 32.16 9.46 2.58
N GLU A 476 31.98 9.74 1.27
CA GLU A 476 33.04 10.33 0.45
C GLU A 476 32.44 11.35 -0.53
N GLU A 477 32.92 12.59 -0.41
CA GLU A 477 32.74 13.66 -1.38
C GLU A 477 33.28 13.21 -2.74
N VAL A 478 32.40 12.90 -3.70
CA VAL A 478 32.79 12.70 -5.10
C VAL A 478 32.16 13.78 -5.96
N THR A 479 33.08 14.56 -6.53
CA THR A 479 32.92 15.62 -7.50
C THR A 479 31.91 15.30 -8.59
N ARG A 480 30.94 16.22 -8.77
CA ARG A 480 30.03 16.27 -9.93
C ARG A 480 30.85 16.27 -11.23
N SER A 481 30.87 15.17 -11.95
CA SER A 481 31.32 15.14 -13.34
C SER A 481 30.27 15.83 -14.21
N LEU A 482 30.64 16.97 -14.80
CA LEU A 482 29.87 17.60 -15.87
C LEU A 482 29.63 16.60 -17.01
N SER A 483 28.42 16.62 -17.55
CA SER A 483 28.08 16.00 -18.83
C SER A 483 29.00 16.52 -19.95
N PRO A 484 29.38 15.69 -20.94
CA PRO A 484 30.11 16.18 -22.10
C PRO A 484 29.19 17.07 -22.94
N LEU A 485 29.60 18.33 -23.13
CA LEU A 485 28.99 19.27 -24.06
C LEU A 485 29.10 18.73 -25.48
N LEU A 486 27.99 18.69 -26.20
CA LEU A 486 27.91 18.37 -27.63
C LEU A 486 28.64 19.45 -28.44
N GLU A 487 29.79 19.11 -29.04
CA GLU A 487 30.58 20.00 -29.90
C GLU A 487 29.98 20.23 -31.31
N ASP A 488 28.85 19.61 -31.64
CA ASP A 488 28.31 19.62 -33.01
C ASP A 488 27.52 20.89 -33.38
N THR A 489 27.19 21.78 -32.44
CA THR A 489 26.44 23.02 -32.76
C THR A 489 27.33 24.15 -33.30
N ASN A 490 28.64 24.08 -33.09
CA ASN A 490 29.58 25.13 -33.53
C ASN A 490 30.13 24.92 -34.95
N LEU A 491 29.94 23.74 -35.56
CA LEU A 491 30.37 23.51 -36.93
C LEU A 491 29.41 24.14 -37.95
N PHE A 492 28.10 24.13 -37.65
CA PHE A 492 27.08 24.66 -38.56
C PHE A 492 27.07 26.19 -38.66
N TYR A 493 27.45 26.90 -37.59
CA TYR A 493 27.45 28.37 -37.61
C TYR A 493 28.65 28.97 -38.35
N ASN A 494 29.77 28.25 -38.45
CA ASN A 494 30.96 28.78 -39.14
C ASN A 494 30.91 28.58 -40.66
N GLU A 495 30.27 27.52 -41.18
CA GLU A 495 30.16 27.32 -42.64
C GLU A 495 29.18 28.29 -43.32
N VAL A 496 28.15 28.76 -42.60
CA VAL A 496 27.16 29.70 -43.15
C VAL A 496 27.68 31.14 -43.18
N VAL A 497 28.67 31.48 -42.35
CA VAL A 497 29.26 32.84 -42.31
C VAL A 497 30.35 33.01 -43.37
N ASP A 498 30.99 31.93 -43.84
CA ASP A 498 31.99 31.98 -44.92
C ASP A 498 31.37 31.90 -46.34
N SER A 499 30.03 31.80 -46.44
CA SER A 499 29.31 31.72 -47.72
C SER A 499 28.33 32.88 -48.00
N LEU A 500 28.39 33.95 -47.19
CA LEU A 500 27.77 35.27 -47.41
C LEU A 500 28.85 36.32 -47.66
#